data_AF-A0AAV0P732-F1
#
_entry.id   AF-A0AAV0P732-F1
#
_cell.length_a   1.000
_cell.length_b   1.000
_cell.length_c   1.000
_cell.angle_alpha   90.00
_cell.angle_beta   90.00
_cell.angle_gamma   90.00
#
_symmetry.space_group_name_H-M   'P 1'
#
loop_
_entity.id
_entity.type
_entity.pdbx_description
1 polymer ?
#
loop_
_entity_poly.entity_id
_entity_poly.type
_entity_poly.pdbx_seq_one_letter_code
_entity_poly.pdbx_strand_id
1 'polypeptide(L)'
;MGSIPDPGEVAADLTPQPPPSFDDFQRQTSLMTSCTLLWKELSDHFTTLEQNLQKKSDALKRKIQALDTDTKASLASIKKREVTIDGSLEIALERLDDRCEAALKSIDSDRDDGEVDDGDGLLLALKAFCLKMRSREFWKFVITKKKELDALRSQIPMALGECVDPPRFVLEAISEVFPVDRRGERSEKGNDLGWACVVILESLIPVVMDPVIGKSRLMVTPTVKKRASEIAETWKRSLEERGGIENVKTPDVHTFLQHLVTFGIVKREDFDLYRKLVVGSAWRKQMPKLAVSLGLGGEMPDMIKELIGRGQQLDAVHFTYEVGLVNKFPPVPLLKAFLRDAKKAAASIMEDPDNPGRATVFPDTRIFF
;
A
#
# COMPACT_ATOMS: atom_id res chain seq x y z
N MET A 1 65.16 40.60 -46.18
CA MET A 1 66.60 40.56 -45.87
C MET A 1 66.84 39.35 -44.98
N GLY A 2 67.68 38.43 -45.43
CA GLY A 2 67.95 37.14 -44.79
C GLY A 2 68.28 36.10 -45.87
N SER A 3 69.56 35.98 -46.18
CA SER A 3 70.13 35.23 -47.30
C SER A 3 69.83 33.73 -47.28
N ILE A 4 69.64 33.16 -48.47
CA ILE A 4 69.64 31.72 -48.74
C ILE A 4 71.08 31.22 -48.64
N PRO A 5 71.39 30.18 -47.83
CA PRO A 5 72.64 29.43 -47.96
C PRO A 5 72.52 28.33 -49.01
N ASP A 6 73.58 28.21 -49.80
CA ASP A 6 73.89 27.26 -50.87
C ASP A 6 73.93 25.79 -50.37
N PRO A 7 73.49 24.77 -51.13
CA PRO A 7 73.45 23.38 -50.68
C PRO A 7 74.81 22.73 -50.97
N GLY A 8 75.76 22.94 -50.06
CA GLY A 8 77.10 22.38 -50.26
C GLY A 8 78.00 22.51 -49.06
N GLU A 9 77.62 21.96 -47.89
CA GLU A 9 78.57 21.63 -46.81
C GLU A 9 77.89 20.87 -45.66
N VAL A 10 77.67 19.58 -45.82
CA VAL A 10 77.70 18.60 -44.70
C VAL A 10 78.01 17.21 -45.25
N ALA A 11 79.24 17.04 -45.70
CA ALA A 11 79.86 15.74 -45.86
C ALA A 11 80.98 15.64 -44.81
N ALA A 12 80.60 15.46 -43.55
CA ALA A 12 81.51 15.05 -42.48
C ALA A 12 80.71 14.49 -41.31
N ASP A 13 80.64 13.16 -41.27
CA ASP A 13 80.67 12.27 -40.10
C ASP A 13 79.68 11.10 -40.28
N LEU A 14 79.99 10.23 -41.24
CA LEU A 14 79.40 8.90 -41.36
C LEU A 14 80.32 7.90 -40.63
N THR A 15 80.44 8.05 -39.32
CA THR A 15 80.78 6.91 -38.47
C THR A 15 79.52 6.03 -38.40
N PRO A 16 79.56 4.74 -38.83
CA PRO A 16 78.42 3.86 -38.65
C PRO A 16 78.18 3.75 -37.15
N GLN A 17 77.00 4.14 -36.67
CA GLN A 17 76.62 3.78 -35.30
C GLN A 17 76.81 2.27 -35.16
N PRO A 18 77.44 1.78 -34.07
CA PRO A 18 77.57 0.34 -33.85
C PRO A 18 76.17 -0.28 -33.93
N PRO A 19 76.02 -1.46 -34.56
CA PRO A 19 74.72 -2.12 -34.63
C PRO A 19 74.16 -2.20 -33.20
N PRO A 20 72.86 -1.89 -33.01
CA PRO A 20 72.25 -1.84 -31.69
C PRO A 20 72.59 -3.13 -30.95
N SER A 21 73.06 -3.00 -29.70
CA SER A 21 73.43 -4.17 -28.92
C SER A 21 72.20 -5.06 -28.72
N PHE A 22 72.41 -6.36 -28.55
CA PHE A 22 71.30 -7.29 -28.31
C PHE A 22 70.41 -6.84 -27.12
N ASP A 23 71.03 -6.22 -26.11
CA ASP A 23 70.35 -5.65 -24.94
C ASP A 23 69.46 -4.44 -25.32
N ASP A 24 69.89 -3.59 -26.26
CA ASP A 24 69.09 -2.46 -26.76
C ASP A 24 67.88 -2.95 -27.57
N PHE A 25 68.05 -4.02 -28.34
CA PHE A 25 66.97 -4.66 -29.08
C PHE A 25 65.93 -5.30 -28.13
N GLN A 26 66.40 -5.95 -27.05
CA GLN A 26 65.51 -6.46 -26.00
C GLN A 26 64.77 -5.33 -25.27
N ARG A 27 65.43 -4.22 -24.96
CA ARG A 27 64.79 -3.03 -24.36
C ARG A 27 63.72 -2.45 -25.27
N GLN A 28 64.01 -2.25 -26.56
CA GLN A 28 63.01 -1.79 -27.52
C GLN A 28 61.82 -2.75 -27.64
N THR A 29 62.07 -4.06 -27.66
CA THR A 29 61.01 -5.07 -27.72
C THR A 29 60.12 -5.03 -26.48
N SER A 30 60.72 -4.89 -25.28
CA SER A 30 59.99 -4.73 -24.02
C SER A 30 59.13 -3.46 -24.01
N LEU A 31 59.68 -2.33 -24.49
CA LEU A 31 58.97 -1.06 -24.57
C LEU A 31 57.79 -1.13 -25.54
N MET A 32 57.98 -1.75 -26.71
CA MET A 32 56.92 -1.96 -27.69
C MET A 32 55.82 -2.90 -27.15
N THR A 33 56.21 -3.93 -26.39
CA THR A 33 55.26 -4.83 -25.71
C THR A 33 54.47 -4.09 -24.63
N SER A 34 55.13 -3.24 -23.84
CA SER A 34 54.48 -2.41 -22.82
C SER A 34 53.52 -1.40 -23.45
N CYS A 35 53.93 -0.70 -24.51
CA CYS A 35 53.07 0.22 -25.23
C CYS A 35 51.84 -0.47 -25.83
N THR A 36 52.01 -1.65 -26.44
CA THR A 36 50.88 -2.42 -27.00
C THR A 36 49.91 -2.90 -25.92
N LEU A 37 50.42 -3.31 -24.76
CA LEU A 37 49.60 -3.71 -23.62
C LEU A 37 48.81 -2.52 -23.04
N LEU A 38 49.47 -1.36 -22.85
CA LEU A 38 48.81 -0.12 -22.43
C LEU A 38 47.75 0.35 -23.42
N TRP A 39 48.03 0.24 -24.72
CA TRP A 39 47.06 0.59 -25.76
C TRP A 39 45.84 -0.32 -25.70
N LYS A 40 46.06 -1.62 -25.46
CA LYS A 40 44.98 -2.59 -25.29
C LYS A 40 44.15 -2.29 -24.04
N GLU A 41 44.77 -2.05 -22.89
CA GLU A 41 44.06 -1.67 -21.66
C GLU A 41 43.23 -0.39 -21.86
N LEU A 42 43.79 0.61 -22.52
CA LEU A 42 43.09 1.86 -22.82
C LEU A 42 41.88 1.61 -23.74
N SER A 43 42.05 0.81 -24.80
CA SER A 43 40.96 0.42 -25.71
C SER A 43 39.87 -0.36 -24.98
N ASP A 44 40.24 -1.32 -24.13
CA ASP A 44 39.29 -2.11 -23.34
C ASP A 44 38.53 -1.22 -22.33
N HIS A 45 39.20 -0.23 -21.75
CA HIS A 45 38.55 0.76 -20.87
C HIS A 45 37.56 1.64 -21.64
N PHE A 46 37.93 2.16 -22.82
CA PHE A 46 37.03 2.97 -23.65
C PHE A 46 35.81 2.18 -24.12
N THR A 47 35.99 0.92 -24.55
CA THR A 47 34.87 0.06 -24.94
C THR A 47 33.96 -0.25 -23.75
N THR A 48 34.52 -0.48 -22.55
CA THR A 48 33.74 -0.66 -21.32
C THR A 48 32.94 0.61 -20.96
N LEU A 49 33.56 1.78 -21.09
CA LEU A 49 32.92 3.06 -20.83
C LEU A 49 31.78 3.33 -21.82
N GLU A 50 32.01 3.08 -23.11
CA GLU A 50 31.00 3.20 -24.17
C GLU A 50 29.81 2.29 -23.90
N GLN A 51 30.05 1.02 -23.56
CA GLN A 51 28.99 0.09 -23.18
C GLN A 51 28.22 0.54 -21.93
N ASN A 52 28.91 1.11 -20.92
CA ASN A 52 28.25 1.64 -19.73
C ASN A 52 27.37 2.85 -20.05
N LEU A 53 27.87 3.75 -20.88
CA LEU A 53 27.16 4.95 -21.33
C LEU A 53 25.94 4.56 -22.17
N GLN A 54 26.07 3.59 -23.07
CA GLN A 54 24.95 3.04 -23.82
C GLN A 54 23.88 2.42 -22.90
N LYS A 55 24.29 1.58 -21.94
CA LYS A 55 23.37 1.01 -20.94
C LYS A 55 22.62 2.10 -20.14
N LYS A 56 23.31 3.16 -19.72
CA LYS A 56 22.71 4.30 -19.01
C LYS A 56 21.75 5.09 -19.91
N SER A 57 22.13 5.32 -21.17
CA SER A 57 21.29 5.99 -22.18
C SER A 57 19.99 5.22 -22.42
N ASP A 58 20.09 3.91 -22.64
CA ASP A 58 18.92 3.05 -22.83
C ASP A 58 18.03 3.00 -21.58
N ALA A 59 18.63 2.93 -20.39
CA ALA A 59 17.89 3.00 -19.13
C ALA A 59 17.14 4.33 -18.96
N LEU A 60 17.77 5.45 -19.33
CA LEU A 60 17.13 6.77 -19.29
C LEU A 60 16.00 6.88 -20.31
N LYS A 61 16.20 6.38 -21.53
CA LYS A 61 15.18 6.33 -22.59
C LYS A 61 13.94 5.55 -22.14
N ARG A 62 14.14 4.39 -21.49
CA ARG A 62 13.04 3.61 -20.88
C ARG A 62 12.31 4.39 -19.79
N LYS A 63 13.05 5.11 -18.91
CA LYS A 63 12.43 5.96 -17.88
C LYS A 63 11.59 7.09 -18.48
N ILE A 64 12.08 7.75 -19.52
CA ILE A 64 11.35 8.81 -20.22
C ILE A 64 10.07 8.25 -20.84
N GLN A 65 10.15 7.10 -21.53
CA GLN A 65 8.98 6.45 -22.10
C GLN A 65 7.96 6.06 -21.03
N ALA A 66 8.41 5.51 -19.89
CA ALA A 66 7.53 5.18 -18.78
C ALA A 66 6.81 6.42 -18.23
N LEU A 67 7.54 7.53 -18.02
CA LEU A 67 6.95 8.79 -17.56
C LEU A 67 5.96 9.37 -18.56
N ASP A 68 6.25 9.31 -19.86
CA ASP A 68 5.33 9.76 -20.92
C ASP A 68 4.04 8.93 -20.93
N THR A 69 4.14 7.59 -20.81
CA THR A 69 2.96 6.73 -20.71
C THR A 69 2.13 7.01 -19.45
N ASP A 70 2.77 7.22 -18.31
CA ASP A 70 2.10 7.55 -17.05
C ASP A 70 1.42 8.93 -17.09
N THR A 71 2.08 9.90 -17.71
CA THR A 71 1.53 11.26 -17.92
C THR A 71 0.31 11.20 -18.83
N LYS A 72 0.39 10.47 -19.95
CA LYS A 72 -0.76 10.28 -20.87
C LYS A 72 -1.93 9.57 -20.19
N ALA A 73 -1.66 8.54 -19.39
CA ALA A 73 -2.69 7.84 -18.62
C ALA A 73 -3.36 8.77 -17.58
N SER A 74 -2.56 9.58 -16.88
CA SER A 74 -3.06 10.56 -15.92
C SER A 74 -3.92 11.63 -16.57
N LEU A 75 -3.50 12.17 -17.72
CA LEU A 75 -4.29 13.14 -18.49
C LEU A 75 -5.61 12.55 -19.00
N ALA A 76 -5.58 11.31 -19.51
CA ALA A 76 -6.80 10.62 -19.93
C ALA A 76 -7.79 10.42 -18.77
N SER A 77 -7.29 10.09 -17.57
CA SER A 77 -8.09 9.98 -16.35
C SER A 77 -8.73 11.32 -15.95
N ILE A 78 -7.98 12.42 -16.04
CA ILE A 78 -8.49 13.77 -15.74
C ILE A 78 -9.55 14.17 -16.76
N LYS A 79 -9.28 13.99 -18.06
CA LYS A 79 -10.25 14.28 -19.13
C LYS A 79 -11.54 13.48 -18.97
N LYS A 80 -11.42 12.20 -18.61
CA LYS A 80 -12.59 11.35 -18.31
C LYS A 80 -13.38 11.93 -17.14
N ARG A 81 -12.71 12.36 -16.06
CA ARG A 81 -13.38 12.99 -14.91
C ARG A 81 -14.12 14.26 -15.32
N GLU A 82 -13.49 15.13 -16.10
CA GLU A 82 -14.08 16.39 -16.57
C GLU A 82 -15.39 16.16 -17.33
N VAL A 83 -15.38 15.26 -18.31
CA VAL A 83 -16.56 14.95 -19.13
C VAL A 83 -17.68 14.27 -18.33
N THR A 84 -17.35 13.60 -17.22
CA THR A 84 -18.34 12.90 -16.37
C THR A 84 -18.75 13.70 -15.14
N ILE A 85 -18.30 14.95 -14.95
CA ILE A 85 -18.75 15.77 -13.81
C ILE A 85 -20.25 16.02 -13.90
N ASP A 86 -20.73 16.48 -15.05
CA ASP A 86 -22.12 16.91 -15.20
C ASP A 86 -23.11 15.77 -14.96
N GLY A 87 -22.88 14.60 -15.57
CA GLY A 87 -23.74 13.43 -15.35
C GLY A 87 -23.70 12.91 -13.90
N SER A 88 -22.55 12.99 -13.22
CA SER A 88 -22.50 12.63 -11.79
C SER A 88 -23.21 13.66 -10.90
N LEU A 89 -23.21 14.93 -11.28
CA LEU A 89 -23.94 15.98 -10.58
C LEU A 89 -25.45 15.82 -10.77
N GLU A 90 -25.90 15.52 -11.98
CA GLU A 90 -27.32 15.26 -12.29
C GLU A 90 -27.86 14.10 -11.43
N ILE A 91 -27.18 12.96 -11.42
CA ILE A 91 -27.55 11.81 -10.58
C ILE A 91 -27.55 12.16 -9.08
N ALA A 92 -26.60 13.00 -8.64
CA ALA A 92 -26.54 13.41 -7.23
C ALA A 92 -27.69 14.35 -6.85
N LEU A 93 -28.13 15.22 -7.76
CA LEU A 93 -29.26 16.12 -7.57
C LEU A 93 -30.59 15.34 -7.55
N GLU A 94 -30.80 14.42 -8.50
CA GLU A 94 -31.97 13.54 -8.49
C GLU A 94 -32.11 12.78 -7.16
N ARG A 95 -31.00 12.20 -6.67
CA ARG A 95 -30.97 11.53 -5.36
C ARG A 95 -31.25 12.47 -4.20
N LEU A 96 -30.87 13.74 -4.30
CA LEU A 96 -31.15 14.72 -3.25
C LEU A 96 -32.65 15.05 -3.21
N ASP A 97 -33.28 15.20 -4.37
CA ASP A 97 -34.72 15.43 -4.48
C ASP A 97 -35.51 14.25 -3.92
N ASP A 98 -35.15 13.01 -4.30
CA ASP A 98 -35.74 11.78 -3.75
C ASP A 98 -35.65 11.73 -2.21
N ARG A 99 -34.49 12.10 -1.67
CA ARG A 99 -34.26 12.14 -0.21
C ARG A 99 -35.07 13.23 0.48
N CYS A 100 -35.19 14.40 -0.13
CA CYS A 100 -36.04 15.48 0.38
C CYS A 100 -37.51 15.03 0.44
N GLU A 101 -38.01 14.39 -0.61
CA GLU A 101 -39.37 13.83 -0.61
C GLU A 101 -39.56 12.74 0.46
N ALA A 102 -38.60 11.83 0.60
CA ALA A 102 -38.65 10.77 1.62
C ALA A 102 -38.63 11.35 3.05
N ALA A 103 -37.80 12.38 3.28
CA ALA A 103 -37.73 13.07 4.56
C ALA A 103 -39.06 13.77 4.90
N LEU A 104 -39.69 14.44 3.92
CA LEU A 104 -41.01 15.07 4.09
C LEU A 104 -42.09 14.04 4.45
N LYS A 105 -42.15 12.92 3.72
CA LYS A 105 -43.09 11.81 4.02
C LYS A 105 -42.90 11.25 5.43
N SER A 106 -41.66 11.16 5.90
CA SER A 106 -41.35 10.67 7.25
C SER A 106 -41.76 11.62 8.38
N ILE A 107 -41.91 12.92 8.10
CA ILE A 107 -42.42 13.91 9.05
C ILE A 107 -43.94 13.81 9.14
N ASP A 108 -44.61 13.54 8.02
CA ASP A 108 -46.08 13.37 7.97
C ASP A 108 -46.54 12.02 8.58
N SER A 109 -45.70 10.99 8.53
CA SER A 109 -45.95 9.67 9.12
C SER A 109 -45.34 9.53 10.52
N ASP A 110 -45.69 10.41 11.46
CA ASP A 110 -45.51 10.15 12.90
C ASP A 110 -46.54 9.09 13.34
N ARG A 111 -46.29 7.81 12.98
CA ARG A 111 -46.89 6.60 13.57
C ARG A 111 -46.45 5.32 12.84
N ASP A 112 -45.75 4.46 13.57
CA ASP A 112 -46.17 3.09 13.95
C ASP A 112 -44.93 2.19 14.06
N ASP A 113 -44.44 2.03 15.29
CA ASP A 113 -43.34 1.15 15.63
C ASP A 113 -43.85 -0.29 15.65
N GLY A 114 -44.06 -0.85 14.46
CA GLY A 114 -44.13 -2.29 14.29
C GLY A 114 -42.73 -2.86 14.38
N GLU A 115 -42.36 -3.40 15.54
CA GLU A 115 -41.16 -4.23 15.69
C GLU A 115 -41.31 -5.48 14.82
N VAL A 116 -40.78 -5.42 13.59
CA VAL A 116 -40.59 -6.60 12.75
C VAL A 116 -39.23 -7.18 13.11
N ASP A 117 -39.22 -8.32 13.79
CA ASP A 117 -38.02 -9.04 14.27
C ASP A 117 -37.30 -9.80 13.14
N ASP A 118 -37.17 -9.17 11.96
CA ASP A 118 -36.52 -9.73 10.78
C ASP A 118 -35.50 -8.77 10.15
N GLY A 119 -34.86 -9.23 9.06
CA GLY A 119 -33.85 -8.44 8.33
C GLY A 119 -34.39 -7.12 7.78
N ASP A 120 -35.70 -6.98 7.58
CA ASP A 120 -36.32 -5.74 7.10
C ASP A 120 -36.43 -4.72 8.24
N GLY A 121 -36.70 -5.17 9.48
CA GLY A 121 -36.63 -4.34 10.68
C GLY A 121 -35.24 -3.73 10.93
N LEU A 122 -34.16 -4.51 10.69
CA LEU A 122 -32.78 -4.02 10.79
C LEU A 122 -32.50 -2.88 9.80
N LEU A 123 -32.88 -3.05 8.53
CA LEU A 123 -32.65 -2.05 7.49
C LEU A 123 -33.46 -0.78 7.75
N LEU A 124 -34.73 -0.91 8.16
CA LEU A 124 -35.60 0.22 8.48
C LEU A 124 -35.03 1.06 9.62
N ALA A 125 -34.56 0.42 10.71
CA ALA A 125 -33.92 1.12 11.81
C ALA A 125 -32.65 1.87 11.37
N LEU A 126 -31.77 1.21 10.60
CA LEU A 126 -30.56 1.84 10.07
C LEU A 126 -30.89 3.04 9.17
N LYS A 127 -31.86 2.90 8.26
CA LYS A 127 -32.34 3.99 7.40
C LYS A 127 -32.88 5.16 8.22
N ALA A 128 -33.68 4.88 9.25
CA ALA A 128 -34.24 5.92 10.12
C ALA A 128 -33.14 6.72 10.83
N PHE A 129 -32.09 6.07 11.34
CA PHE A 129 -30.95 6.79 11.93
C PHE A 129 -30.19 7.63 10.90
N CYS A 130 -29.94 7.10 9.70
CA CYS A 130 -29.23 7.81 8.63
C CYS A 130 -30.01 9.03 8.13
N LEU A 131 -31.31 8.89 7.89
CA LEU A 131 -32.19 9.97 7.44
C LEU A 131 -32.29 11.08 8.50
N LYS A 132 -32.39 10.73 9.79
CA LYS A 132 -32.45 11.69 10.91
C LYS A 132 -31.06 12.17 11.36
N MET A 133 -29.97 11.80 10.68
CA MET A 133 -28.58 12.13 11.03
C MET A 133 -28.19 11.77 12.49
N ARG A 134 -28.79 10.71 13.05
CA ARG A 134 -28.58 10.22 14.42
C ARG A 134 -27.39 9.26 14.51
N SER A 135 -26.18 9.80 14.30
CA SER A 135 -24.93 9.02 14.21
C SER A 135 -24.57 8.27 15.50
N ARG A 136 -24.93 8.81 16.67
CA ARG A 136 -24.67 8.19 17.97
C ARG A 136 -25.58 7.00 18.25
N GLU A 137 -26.86 7.13 17.95
CA GLU A 137 -27.86 6.07 18.08
C GLU A 137 -27.57 4.95 17.10
N PHE A 138 -27.23 5.30 15.85
CA PHE A 138 -26.73 4.36 14.85
C PHE A 138 -25.54 3.56 15.37
N TRP A 139 -24.52 4.24 15.91
CA TRP A 139 -23.34 3.58 16.47
C TRP A 139 -23.71 2.61 17.59
N LYS A 140 -24.49 3.06 18.58
CA LYS A 140 -24.95 2.22 19.70
C LYS A 140 -25.76 1.01 19.23
N PHE A 141 -26.57 1.17 18.20
CA PHE A 141 -27.34 0.09 17.63
C PHE A 141 -26.44 -0.94 16.95
N VAL A 142 -25.55 -0.50 16.05
CA VAL A 142 -24.63 -1.38 15.30
C VAL A 142 -23.76 -2.23 16.23
N ILE A 143 -23.22 -1.66 17.30
CA ILE A 143 -22.31 -2.39 18.20
C ILE A 143 -23.00 -3.54 18.97
N THR A 144 -24.33 -3.47 19.15
CA THR A 144 -25.10 -4.55 19.78
C THR A 144 -25.39 -5.71 18.82
N LYS A 145 -25.27 -5.48 17.51
CA LYS A 145 -25.65 -6.40 16.44
C LYS A 145 -24.48 -7.21 15.87
N LYS A 146 -23.43 -7.45 16.67
CA LYS A 146 -22.20 -8.17 16.23
C LYS A 146 -22.45 -9.54 15.59
N LYS A 147 -23.49 -10.27 16.04
CA LYS A 147 -23.84 -11.59 15.48
C LYS A 147 -24.44 -11.51 14.07
N GLU A 148 -24.96 -10.35 13.69
CA GLU A 148 -25.63 -10.08 12.40
C GLU A 148 -24.67 -9.37 11.42
N LEU A 149 -23.36 -9.61 11.54
CA LEU A 149 -22.30 -8.92 10.81
C LEU A 149 -22.50 -8.91 9.29
N ASP A 150 -22.94 -10.03 8.71
CA ASP A 150 -23.16 -10.14 7.27
C ASP A 150 -24.41 -9.38 6.80
N ALA A 151 -25.46 -9.34 7.64
CA ALA A 151 -26.61 -8.47 7.40
C ALA A 151 -26.21 -6.99 7.49
N LEU A 152 -25.42 -6.61 8.50
CA LEU A 152 -24.89 -5.24 8.61
C LEU A 152 -24.08 -4.83 7.38
N ARG A 153 -23.20 -5.70 6.85
CA ARG A 153 -22.40 -5.41 5.65
C ARG A 153 -23.24 -5.20 4.39
N SER A 154 -24.38 -5.87 4.28
CA SER A 154 -25.27 -5.70 3.12
C SER A 154 -26.20 -4.49 3.29
N GLN A 155 -26.68 -4.24 4.52
CA GLN A 155 -27.72 -3.24 4.79
C GLN A 155 -27.19 -1.83 5.11
N ILE A 156 -26.04 -1.69 5.79
CA ILE A 156 -25.47 -0.37 6.10
C ILE A 156 -25.21 0.46 4.84
N PRO A 157 -24.65 -0.09 3.73
CA PRO A 157 -24.49 0.67 2.49
C PRO A 157 -25.82 1.23 1.96
N MET A 158 -26.89 0.44 2.02
CA MET A 158 -28.23 0.86 1.61
C MET A 158 -28.76 1.97 2.50
N ALA A 159 -28.58 1.86 3.83
CA ALA A 159 -29.02 2.86 4.79
C ALA A 159 -28.24 4.18 4.67
N LEU A 160 -26.92 4.11 4.50
CA LEU A 160 -26.07 5.27 4.25
C LEU A 160 -26.46 6.00 2.96
N GLY A 161 -27.08 5.29 2.00
CA GLY A 161 -27.67 5.88 0.80
C GLY A 161 -28.79 6.89 1.07
N GLU A 162 -29.45 6.83 2.23
CA GLU A 162 -30.49 7.79 2.67
C GLU A 162 -29.91 8.98 3.43
N CYS A 163 -28.61 8.95 3.75
CA CYS A 163 -27.97 9.96 4.58
C CYS A 163 -27.69 11.24 3.77
N VAL A 164 -27.93 12.40 4.37
CA VAL A 164 -27.69 13.71 3.76
C VAL A 164 -26.20 13.91 3.46
N ASP A 165 -25.34 13.60 4.44
CA ASP A 165 -23.87 13.64 4.31
C ASP A 165 -23.27 12.35 4.90
N PRO A 166 -23.24 11.25 4.11
CA PRO A 166 -22.76 9.95 4.57
C PRO A 166 -21.30 9.98 5.08
N PRO A 167 -20.34 10.64 4.39
CA PRO A 167 -18.97 10.76 4.88
C PRO A 167 -18.87 11.41 6.27
N ARG A 168 -19.58 12.54 6.48
CA ARG A 168 -19.58 13.21 7.78
C ARG A 168 -20.26 12.36 8.85
N PHE A 169 -21.40 11.74 8.52
CA PHE A 169 -22.14 10.87 9.43
C PHE A 169 -21.26 9.73 9.94
N VAL A 170 -20.50 9.07 9.06
CA VAL A 170 -19.58 7.98 9.42
C VAL A 170 -18.47 8.46 10.34
N LEU A 171 -17.86 9.62 10.07
CA LEU A 171 -16.83 10.21 10.96
C LEU A 171 -17.38 10.50 12.36
N GLU A 172 -18.63 10.93 12.47
CA GLU A 172 -19.29 11.18 13.75
C GLU A 172 -19.67 9.88 14.47
N ALA A 173 -20.15 8.87 13.75
CA ALA A 173 -20.53 7.57 14.31
C ALA A 173 -19.35 6.85 14.97
N ILE A 174 -18.18 6.83 14.35
CA ILE A 174 -17.00 6.12 14.88
C ILE A 174 -16.20 6.92 15.92
N SER A 175 -16.61 8.16 16.22
CA SER A 175 -15.80 9.13 16.98
C SER A 175 -15.59 8.81 18.46
N GLU A 176 -16.36 7.87 19.02
CA GLU A 176 -16.16 7.39 20.39
C GLU A 176 -14.97 6.43 20.51
N VAL A 177 -14.58 5.78 19.41
CA VAL A 177 -13.55 4.73 19.38
C VAL A 177 -12.33 5.11 18.55
N PHE A 178 -12.53 5.81 17.42
CA PHE A 178 -11.46 6.19 16.50
C PHE A 178 -11.39 7.72 16.38
N PRO A 179 -10.19 8.35 16.43
CA PRO A 179 -8.84 7.78 16.37
C PRO A 179 -8.26 7.30 17.71
N VAL A 180 -8.86 7.67 18.83
CA VAL A 180 -8.45 7.25 20.17
C VAL A 180 -9.71 6.86 20.91
N ASP A 181 -9.69 5.71 21.58
CA ASP A 181 -10.84 5.23 22.32
C ASP A 181 -11.09 6.09 23.56
N ARG A 182 -12.22 6.77 23.59
CA ARG A 182 -12.58 7.73 24.66
C ARG A 182 -13.46 7.13 25.74
N ARG A 183 -13.75 5.83 25.67
CA ARG A 183 -14.70 5.14 26.57
C ARG A 183 -14.12 4.84 27.98
N GLY A 184 -12.86 5.24 28.22
CA GLY A 184 -12.18 5.22 29.52
C GLY A 184 -11.57 3.87 29.91
N GLU A 185 -10.59 3.89 30.83
CA GLU A 185 -9.89 2.70 31.35
C GLU A 185 -10.77 1.78 32.22
N ARG A 186 -11.95 2.26 32.66
CA ARG A 186 -12.89 1.51 33.52
C ARG A 186 -13.59 0.34 32.83
N SER A 187 -13.37 0.14 31.53
CA SER A 187 -13.81 -1.07 30.88
C SER A 187 -12.76 -2.17 31.07
N GLU A 188 -12.73 -2.73 32.29
CA GLU A 188 -12.17 -4.07 32.50
C GLU A 188 -12.83 -4.99 31.45
N LYS A 189 -12.08 -5.41 30.43
CA LYS A 189 -12.54 -6.21 29.29
C LYS A 189 -13.53 -5.52 28.33
N GLY A 190 -13.35 -4.24 28.03
CA GLY A 190 -14.13 -3.56 26.99
C GLY A 190 -14.01 -4.21 25.62
N ASN A 191 -15.12 -4.72 25.09
CA ASN A 191 -15.19 -5.35 23.76
C ASN A 191 -14.47 -4.51 22.71
N ASP A 192 -13.55 -5.12 21.98
CA ASP A 192 -12.95 -4.53 20.78
C ASP A 192 -14.06 -4.15 19.80
N LEU A 193 -14.20 -2.84 19.55
CA LEU A 193 -15.19 -2.27 18.63
C LEU A 193 -14.55 -1.87 17.29
N GLY A 194 -13.27 -2.17 17.06
CA GLY A 194 -12.61 -1.92 15.78
C GLY A 194 -13.32 -2.60 14.62
N TRP A 195 -13.95 -3.77 14.84
CA TRP A 195 -14.77 -4.43 13.82
C TRP A 195 -15.94 -3.57 13.35
N ALA A 196 -16.60 -2.81 14.24
CA ALA A 196 -17.74 -1.98 13.91
C ALA A 196 -17.28 -0.75 13.12
N CYS A 197 -16.16 -0.12 13.52
CA CYS A 197 -15.54 0.95 12.75
C CYS A 197 -15.21 0.48 11.32
N VAL A 198 -14.56 -0.68 11.19
CA VAL A 198 -14.21 -1.26 9.88
C VAL A 198 -15.46 -1.49 9.03
N VAL A 199 -16.50 -2.14 9.55
CA VAL A 199 -17.72 -2.42 8.79
C VAL A 199 -18.41 -1.12 8.33
N ILE A 200 -18.48 -0.10 9.19
CA ILE A 200 -19.09 1.20 8.84
C ILE A 200 -18.25 1.91 7.77
N LEU A 201 -16.93 1.93 7.90
CA LEU A 201 -16.02 2.53 6.93
C LEU A 201 -16.05 1.80 5.58
N GLU A 202 -16.00 0.46 5.58
CA GLU A 202 -16.14 -0.37 4.36
C GLU A 202 -17.48 -0.09 3.66
N SER A 203 -18.56 0.03 4.43
CA SER A 203 -19.91 0.27 3.91
C SER A 203 -20.08 1.64 3.28
N LEU A 204 -19.23 2.61 3.63
CA LEU A 204 -19.26 3.94 3.04
C LEU A 204 -18.71 3.94 1.60
N ILE A 205 -17.72 3.09 1.29
CA ILE A 205 -17.04 3.05 -0.02
C ILE A 205 -18.03 3.04 -1.20
N PRO A 206 -18.99 2.09 -1.31
CA PRO A 206 -19.92 2.08 -2.44
C PRO A 206 -20.83 3.31 -2.51
N VAL A 207 -21.09 3.98 -1.39
CA VAL A 207 -21.95 5.17 -1.32
C VAL A 207 -21.22 6.42 -1.81
N VAL A 208 -19.91 6.50 -1.58
CA VAL A 208 -19.07 7.64 -1.99
C VAL A 208 -18.38 7.43 -3.33
N MET A 209 -18.56 6.28 -3.96
CA MET A 209 -18.04 6.06 -5.31
C MET A 209 -18.82 6.90 -6.32
N ASP A 210 -18.11 7.43 -7.30
CA ASP A 210 -18.76 8.15 -8.39
C ASP A 210 -19.70 7.22 -9.17
N PRO A 211 -20.95 7.63 -9.46
CA PRO A 211 -21.91 6.77 -10.14
C PRO A 211 -21.55 6.45 -11.60
N VAL A 212 -20.71 7.28 -12.25
CA VAL A 212 -20.34 7.15 -13.66
C VAL A 212 -18.96 6.49 -13.80
N ILE A 213 -17.98 6.92 -13.01
CA ILE A 213 -16.59 6.45 -13.13
C ILE A 213 -16.10 5.60 -11.95
N GLY A 214 -16.98 5.29 -11.01
CA GLY A 214 -16.74 4.34 -9.92
C GLY A 214 -15.54 4.72 -9.05
N LYS A 215 -14.68 3.72 -8.78
CA LYS A 215 -13.52 3.85 -7.87
C LYS A 215 -12.50 4.89 -8.33
N SER A 216 -12.57 5.33 -9.60
CA SER A 216 -11.69 6.36 -10.13
C SER A 216 -11.95 7.75 -9.53
N ARG A 217 -13.11 8.00 -8.91
CA ARG A 217 -13.41 9.25 -8.18
C ARG A 217 -14.24 8.94 -6.94
N LEU A 218 -13.78 9.41 -5.78
CA LEU A 218 -14.54 9.40 -4.54
C LEU A 218 -15.21 10.76 -4.34
N MET A 219 -16.52 10.75 -4.17
CA MET A 219 -17.40 11.88 -3.90
C MET A 219 -17.35 12.28 -2.42
N VAL A 220 -16.15 12.67 -1.95
CA VAL A 220 -15.91 13.17 -0.60
C VAL A 220 -15.46 14.62 -0.67
N THR A 221 -16.16 15.50 0.05
CA THR A 221 -15.90 16.95 0.02
C THR A 221 -14.52 17.29 0.60
N PRO A 222 -13.87 18.38 0.15
CA PRO A 222 -12.59 18.82 0.70
C PRO A 222 -12.62 19.01 2.22
N THR A 223 -13.71 19.55 2.75
CA THR A 223 -13.91 19.75 4.20
C THR A 223 -13.88 18.44 4.97
N VAL A 224 -14.57 17.41 4.47
CA VAL A 224 -14.56 16.08 5.10
C VAL A 224 -13.19 15.42 4.95
N LYS A 225 -12.53 15.55 3.79
CA LYS A 225 -11.16 15.04 3.61
C LYS A 225 -10.18 15.67 4.60
N LYS A 226 -10.28 16.99 4.82
CA LYS A 226 -9.45 17.70 5.80
C LYS A 226 -9.66 17.13 7.21
N ARG A 227 -10.92 17.01 7.65
CA ARG A 227 -11.28 16.42 8.95
C ARG A 227 -10.79 14.97 9.07
N ALA A 228 -10.97 14.15 8.04
CA ALA A 228 -10.49 12.77 8.02
C ALA A 228 -8.95 12.70 8.10
N SER A 229 -8.24 13.65 7.47
CA SER A 229 -6.78 13.77 7.56
C SER A 229 -6.34 14.15 8.97
N GLU A 230 -6.99 15.10 9.62
CA GLU A 230 -6.73 15.48 11.02
C GLU A 230 -6.93 14.30 11.99
N ILE A 231 -7.96 13.49 11.76
CA ILE A 231 -8.21 12.25 12.50
C ILE A 231 -7.05 11.25 12.29
N ALA A 232 -6.58 11.07 11.06
CA ALA A 232 -5.47 10.18 10.74
C ALA A 232 -4.16 10.64 11.40
N GLU A 233 -3.86 11.94 11.39
CA GLU A 233 -2.71 12.51 12.09
C GLU A 233 -2.80 12.34 13.61
N THR A 234 -4.01 12.48 14.17
CA THR A 234 -4.25 12.23 15.60
C THR A 234 -3.98 10.77 15.96
N TRP A 235 -4.40 9.83 15.11
CA TRP A 235 -4.12 8.41 15.31
C TRP A 235 -2.61 8.12 15.25
N LYS A 236 -1.90 8.67 14.25
CA LYS A 236 -0.44 8.49 14.11
C LYS A 236 0.32 9.01 15.34
N ARG A 237 -0.04 10.21 15.84
CA ARG A 237 0.57 10.74 17.07
C ARG A 237 0.33 9.83 18.28
N SER A 238 -0.91 9.34 18.43
CA SER A 238 -1.24 8.45 19.54
C SER A 238 -0.54 7.08 19.42
N LEU A 239 -0.26 6.61 18.21
CA LEU A 239 0.54 5.40 17.98
C LEU A 239 1.96 5.58 18.53
N GLU A 240 2.60 6.72 18.26
CA GLU A 240 3.94 7.03 18.77
C GLU A 240 3.95 7.10 20.31
N GLU A 241 2.96 7.77 20.91
CA GLU A 241 2.80 7.89 22.37
C GLU A 241 2.63 6.54 23.08
N ARG A 242 1.99 5.56 22.42
CA ARG A 242 1.76 4.20 22.97
C ARG A 242 2.91 3.23 22.75
N GLY A 243 4.07 3.71 22.29
CA GLY A 243 5.26 2.87 22.05
C GLY A 243 5.32 2.25 20.64
N GLY A 244 4.60 2.84 19.68
CA GLY A 244 4.75 2.53 18.26
C GLY A 244 4.03 1.27 17.78
N ILE A 245 4.45 0.78 16.61
CA ILE A 245 3.80 -0.31 15.85
C ILE A 245 3.81 -1.64 16.61
N GLU A 246 4.73 -1.84 17.55
CA GLU A 246 4.84 -3.07 18.31
C GLU A 246 3.71 -3.24 19.34
N ASN A 247 3.16 -2.13 19.83
CA ASN A 247 2.13 -2.11 20.89
C ASN A 247 0.71 -1.88 20.37
N VAL A 248 0.53 -1.66 19.06
CA VAL A 248 -0.78 -1.39 18.49
C VAL A 248 -1.57 -2.68 18.24
N LYS A 249 -2.84 -2.66 18.63
CA LYS A 249 -3.75 -3.78 18.37
C LYS A 249 -4.05 -3.83 16.86
N THR A 250 -4.02 -5.02 16.28
CA THR A 250 -4.32 -5.23 14.86
C THR A 250 -5.68 -4.68 14.38
N PRO A 251 -6.79 -4.79 15.15
CA PRO A 251 -8.06 -4.12 14.83
C PRO A 251 -7.93 -2.61 14.64
N ASP A 252 -7.11 -1.94 15.44
CA ASP A 252 -6.87 -0.49 15.35
C ASP A 252 -6.12 -0.16 14.06
N VAL A 253 -5.13 -0.98 13.69
CA VAL A 253 -4.41 -0.86 12.41
C VAL A 253 -5.36 -1.00 11.23
N HIS A 254 -6.23 -2.01 11.24
CA HIS A 254 -7.23 -2.18 10.19
C HIS A 254 -8.14 -0.95 10.10
N THR A 255 -8.67 -0.47 11.22
CA THR A 255 -9.52 0.72 11.25
C THR A 255 -8.82 1.94 10.65
N PHE A 256 -7.55 2.16 11.02
CA PHE A 256 -6.75 3.26 10.47
C PHE A 256 -6.55 3.14 8.96
N LEU A 257 -6.07 1.99 8.46
CA LEU A 257 -5.84 1.80 7.03
C LEU A 257 -7.14 1.88 6.23
N GLN A 258 -8.23 1.31 6.75
CA GLN A 258 -9.56 1.39 6.16
C GLN A 258 -10.04 2.85 6.08
N HIS A 259 -9.83 3.66 7.13
CA HIS A 259 -10.14 5.09 7.13
C HIS A 259 -9.40 5.85 6.03
N LEU A 260 -8.08 5.60 5.86
CA LEU A 260 -7.29 6.23 4.80
C LEU A 260 -7.84 5.94 3.40
N VAL A 261 -8.16 4.66 3.14
CA VAL A 261 -8.71 4.19 1.86
C VAL A 261 -10.10 4.77 1.62
N THR A 262 -10.98 4.71 2.62
CA THR A 262 -12.39 5.14 2.53
C THR A 262 -12.51 6.61 2.17
N PHE A 263 -11.69 7.48 2.78
CA PHE A 263 -11.73 8.93 2.53
C PHE A 263 -10.76 9.38 1.41
N GLY A 264 -9.94 8.46 0.88
CA GLY A 264 -8.97 8.76 -0.17
C GLY A 264 -7.92 9.80 0.25
N ILE A 265 -7.39 9.65 1.46
CA ILE A 265 -6.44 10.58 2.11
C ILE A 265 -5.05 9.97 2.32
N VAL A 266 -4.73 8.95 1.54
CA VAL A 266 -3.43 8.27 1.56
C VAL A 266 -2.31 9.22 1.13
N LYS A 267 -1.25 9.32 1.93
CA LYS A 267 -0.08 10.16 1.64
C LYS A 267 1.10 9.31 1.21
N ARG A 268 1.83 9.73 0.16
CA ARG A 268 3.03 9.01 -0.32
C ARG A 268 4.17 9.07 0.69
N GLU A 269 4.28 10.17 1.43
CA GLU A 269 5.32 10.35 2.45
C GLU A 269 5.23 9.31 3.58
N ASP A 270 4.03 8.77 3.84
CA ASP A 270 3.77 7.81 4.92
C ASP A 270 3.85 6.34 4.44
N PHE A 271 4.27 6.06 3.20
CA PHE A 271 4.27 4.69 2.65
C PHE A 271 5.07 3.70 3.49
N ASP A 272 6.23 4.12 4.03
CA ASP A 272 7.04 3.29 4.92
C ASP A 272 6.27 2.89 6.18
N LEU A 273 5.48 3.80 6.76
CA LEU A 273 4.63 3.53 7.91
C LEU A 273 3.53 2.55 7.53
N TYR A 274 2.83 2.78 6.43
CA TYR A 274 1.75 1.91 5.97
C TYR A 274 2.26 0.49 5.69
N ARG A 275 3.41 0.37 5.03
CA ARG A 275 4.09 -0.91 4.76
C ARG A 275 4.38 -1.66 6.06
N LYS A 276 4.96 -1.00 7.06
CA LYS A 276 5.26 -1.60 8.38
C LYS A 276 3.98 -2.05 9.09
N LEU A 277 2.93 -1.23 9.07
CA LEU A 277 1.63 -1.56 9.67
C LEU A 277 1.00 -2.79 9.02
N VAL A 278 1.03 -2.87 7.69
CA VAL A 278 0.50 -4.02 6.94
C VAL A 278 1.30 -5.30 7.25
N VAL A 279 2.64 -5.24 7.22
CA VAL A 279 3.48 -6.41 7.51
C VAL A 279 3.31 -6.87 8.97
N GLY A 280 3.26 -5.93 9.93
CA GLY A 280 3.01 -6.24 11.33
C GLY A 280 1.64 -6.86 11.60
N SER A 281 0.67 -6.62 10.70
CA SER A 281 -0.71 -7.10 10.79
C SER A 281 -1.07 -8.19 9.77
N ALA A 282 -0.08 -8.77 9.07
CA ALA A 282 -0.28 -9.56 7.85
C ALA A 282 -1.20 -10.79 8.00
N TRP A 283 -1.32 -11.32 9.21
CA TRP A 283 -2.23 -12.43 9.55
C TRP A 283 -3.71 -12.13 9.31
N ARG A 284 -4.10 -10.86 9.18
CA ARG A 284 -5.48 -10.49 8.84
C ARG A 284 -5.73 -10.62 7.34
N LYS A 285 -6.77 -11.38 6.99
CA LYS A 285 -7.23 -11.64 5.61
C LYS A 285 -7.44 -10.39 4.74
N GLN A 286 -7.74 -9.22 5.31
CA GLN A 286 -7.96 -7.99 4.52
C GLN A 286 -6.69 -7.20 4.20
N MET A 287 -5.57 -7.48 4.88
CA MET A 287 -4.35 -6.68 4.76
C MET A 287 -3.77 -6.57 3.34
N PRO A 288 -3.68 -7.65 2.53
CA PRO A 288 -3.13 -7.51 1.19
C PRO A 288 -4.04 -6.67 0.27
N LYS A 289 -5.38 -6.79 0.39
CA LYS A 289 -6.33 -5.94 -0.34
C LYS A 289 -6.19 -4.47 0.03
N LEU A 290 -6.02 -4.18 1.33
CA LEU A 290 -5.77 -2.83 1.81
C LEU A 290 -4.44 -2.29 1.31
N ALA A 291 -3.37 -3.09 1.32
CA ALA A 291 -2.06 -2.68 0.81
C ALA A 291 -2.14 -2.21 -0.65
N VAL A 292 -2.84 -2.96 -1.50
CA VAL A 292 -3.10 -2.56 -2.89
C VAL A 292 -3.90 -1.26 -2.97
N SER A 293 -4.95 -1.14 -2.16
CA SER A 293 -5.82 0.05 -2.12
C SER A 293 -5.12 1.30 -1.58
N LEU A 294 -4.08 1.14 -0.76
CA LEU A 294 -3.18 2.19 -0.27
C LEU A 294 -2.11 2.58 -1.30
N GLY A 295 -2.02 1.88 -2.44
CA GLY A 295 -1.00 2.14 -3.45
C GLY A 295 0.34 1.44 -3.20
N LEU A 296 0.42 0.52 -2.23
CA LEU A 296 1.63 -0.27 -1.94
C LEU A 296 1.83 -1.46 -2.90
N GLY A 297 1.05 -1.53 -3.99
CA GLY A 297 1.10 -2.62 -4.96
C GLY A 297 2.51 -2.88 -5.53
N GLY A 298 3.30 -1.83 -5.74
CA GLY A 298 4.69 -1.94 -6.21
C GLY A 298 5.66 -2.54 -5.18
N GLU A 299 5.37 -2.37 -3.88
CA GLU A 299 6.21 -2.84 -2.77
C GLU A 299 5.82 -4.25 -2.29
N MET A 300 4.69 -4.77 -2.76
CA MET A 300 4.19 -6.11 -2.43
C MET A 300 5.26 -7.21 -2.55
N PRO A 301 6.11 -7.26 -3.60
CA PRO A 301 7.14 -8.28 -3.67
C PRO A 301 8.14 -8.24 -2.51
N ASP A 302 8.49 -7.05 -2.02
CA ASP A 302 9.44 -6.91 -0.93
C ASP A 302 8.79 -7.16 0.42
N MET A 303 7.51 -6.82 0.58
CA MET A 303 6.71 -7.23 1.74
C MET A 303 6.57 -8.75 1.82
N ILE A 304 6.30 -9.43 0.70
CA ILE A 304 6.20 -10.91 0.66
C ILE A 304 7.55 -11.55 1.01
N LYS A 305 8.67 -11.05 0.47
CA LYS A 305 10.01 -11.53 0.87
C LYS A 305 10.26 -11.37 2.36
N GLU A 306 9.84 -10.24 2.93
CA GLU A 306 9.98 -9.99 4.36
C GLU A 306 9.15 -10.97 5.20
N LEU A 307 7.90 -11.25 4.83
CA LEU A 307 7.07 -12.27 5.48
C LEU A 307 7.70 -13.67 5.41
N ILE A 308 8.25 -14.04 4.26
CA ILE A 308 8.98 -15.30 4.08
C ILE A 308 10.20 -15.34 5.01
N GLY A 309 10.97 -14.26 5.08
CA GLY A 309 12.15 -14.14 5.96
C GLY A 309 11.81 -14.21 7.45
N ARG A 310 10.61 -13.76 7.84
CA ARG A 310 10.07 -13.86 9.20
C ARG A 310 9.49 -15.23 9.55
N GLY A 311 9.47 -16.17 8.61
CA GLY A 311 8.85 -17.50 8.80
C GLY A 311 7.33 -17.51 8.64
N GLN A 312 6.71 -16.39 8.28
CA GLN A 312 5.26 -16.24 8.08
C GLN A 312 4.84 -16.74 6.68
N GLN A 313 5.08 -18.02 6.42
CA GLN A 313 4.87 -18.61 5.09
C GLN A 313 3.40 -18.60 4.67
N LEU A 314 2.46 -18.83 5.60
CA LEU A 314 1.02 -18.82 5.31
C LEU A 314 0.53 -17.43 4.90
N ASP A 315 0.93 -16.40 5.63
CA ASP A 315 0.64 -15.00 5.31
C ASP A 315 1.25 -14.63 3.94
N ALA A 316 2.49 -15.04 3.68
CA ALA A 316 3.16 -14.80 2.41
C ALA A 316 2.44 -15.45 1.22
N VAL A 317 1.94 -16.68 1.39
CA VAL A 317 1.12 -17.37 0.37
C VAL A 317 -0.18 -16.62 0.12
N HIS A 318 -0.86 -16.20 1.19
CA HIS A 318 -2.10 -15.43 1.08
C HIS A 318 -1.88 -14.09 0.35
N PHE A 319 -0.86 -13.33 0.73
CA PHE A 319 -0.47 -12.08 0.05
C PHE A 319 -0.16 -12.34 -1.43
N THR A 320 0.60 -13.40 -1.73
CA THR A 320 0.97 -13.77 -3.10
C THR A 320 -0.26 -14.02 -3.98
N TYR A 321 -1.24 -14.76 -3.45
CA TYR A 321 -2.46 -15.08 -4.20
C TYR A 321 -3.29 -13.83 -4.44
N GLU A 322 -3.50 -13.02 -3.40
CA GLU A 322 -4.32 -11.81 -3.46
C GLU A 322 -3.80 -10.78 -4.47
N VAL A 323 -2.47 -10.63 -4.59
CA VAL A 323 -1.87 -9.68 -5.54
C VAL A 323 -1.40 -10.31 -6.86
N GLY A 324 -1.72 -11.58 -7.11
CA GLY A 324 -1.41 -12.26 -8.36
C GLY A 324 0.08 -12.51 -8.63
N LEU A 325 0.91 -12.59 -7.59
CA LEU A 325 2.37 -12.80 -7.70
C LEU A 325 2.81 -14.27 -7.63
N VAL A 326 1.89 -15.20 -7.92
CA VAL A 326 2.08 -16.66 -7.80
C VAL A 326 3.30 -17.15 -8.59
N ASN A 327 3.58 -16.56 -9.75
CA ASN A 327 4.74 -16.93 -10.58
C ASN A 327 6.07 -16.56 -9.92
N LYS A 328 6.10 -15.46 -9.15
CA LYS A 328 7.30 -14.94 -8.49
C LYS A 328 7.54 -15.61 -7.14
N PHE A 329 6.47 -15.96 -6.43
CA PHE A 329 6.52 -16.62 -5.14
C PHE A 329 5.66 -17.89 -5.16
N PRO A 330 6.17 -19.01 -5.70
CA PRO A 330 5.36 -20.22 -5.86
C PRO A 330 4.85 -20.75 -4.50
N PRO A 331 3.53 -20.94 -4.31
CA PRO A 331 2.97 -21.33 -3.02
C PRO A 331 3.44 -22.70 -2.51
N VAL A 332 3.61 -23.67 -3.40
CA VAL A 332 3.97 -25.05 -3.02
C VAL A 332 5.33 -25.11 -2.31
N PRO A 333 6.41 -24.49 -2.82
CA PRO A 333 7.66 -24.34 -2.07
C PRO A 333 7.52 -23.69 -0.68
N LEU A 334 6.72 -22.63 -0.57
CA LEU A 334 6.50 -21.91 0.70
C LEU A 334 5.79 -22.80 1.72
N LEU A 335 4.72 -23.50 1.30
CA LEU A 335 4.00 -24.45 2.15
C LEU A 335 4.87 -25.65 2.56
N LYS A 336 5.72 -26.15 1.66
CA LYS A 336 6.70 -27.20 2.00
C LYS A 336 7.75 -26.70 3.00
N ALA A 337 8.19 -25.45 2.91
CA ALA A 337 9.08 -24.84 3.89
C ALA A 337 8.38 -24.76 5.26
N PHE A 338 7.15 -24.23 5.29
CA PHE A 338 6.33 -24.19 6.49
C PHE A 338 6.19 -25.55 7.17
N LEU A 339 5.80 -26.59 6.42
CA LEU A 339 5.64 -27.94 6.98
C LEU A 339 6.95 -28.52 7.52
N ARG A 340 8.09 -28.22 6.90
CA ARG A 340 9.40 -28.64 7.42
C ARG A 340 9.72 -27.95 8.74
N ASP A 341 9.45 -26.66 8.84
CA ASP A 341 9.73 -25.90 10.06
C ASP A 341 8.77 -26.29 11.20
N ALA A 342 7.49 -26.50 10.90
CA ALA A 342 6.52 -27.04 11.85
C ALA A 342 6.89 -28.44 12.35
N LYS A 343 7.37 -29.34 11.46
CA LYS A 343 7.85 -30.67 11.86
C LYS A 343 9.07 -30.61 12.77
N LYS A 344 10.02 -29.71 12.49
CA LYS A 344 11.20 -29.49 13.35
C LYS A 344 10.78 -28.99 14.73
N ALA A 345 9.89 -28.00 14.79
CA ALA A 345 9.37 -27.48 16.05
C ALA A 345 8.68 -28.58 16.87
N ALA A 346 7.81 -29.38 16.23
CA ALA A 346 7.12 -30.49 16.89
C ALA A 346 8.09 -31.56 17.43
N ALA A 347 9.12 -31.92 16.65
CA ALA A 347 10.15 -32.87 17.09
C ALA A 347 10.92 -32.36 18.32
N SER A 348 11.30 -31.07 18.32
CA SER A 348 11.99 -30.45 19.46
C SER A 348 11.14 -30.33 20.73
N ILE A 349 9.81 -30.32 20.61
CA ILE A 349 8.88 -30.34 21.77
C ILE A 349 8.76 -31.76 22.33
N MET A 350 8.77 -32.79 21.47
CA MET A 350 8.63 -34.19 21.87
C MET A 350 9.89 -34.74 22.59
N GLU A 351 11.06 -34.15 22.35
CA GLU A 351 12.33 -34.55 22.98
C GLU A 351 12.54 -34.00 24.41
N ASP A 352 11.72 -33.05 24.89
CA ASP A 352 11.88 -32.42 26.21
C ASP A 352 10.52 -32.11 26.88
N PRO A 353 9.83 -33.12 27.45
CA PRO A 353 8.47 -32.99 27.97
C PRO A 353 8.33 -32.13 29.25
N ASP A 354 9.43 -31.81 29.95
CA ASP A 354 9.41 -31.08 31.22
C ASP A 354 9.58 -29.56 31.08
N ASN A 355 9.68 -29.02 29.85
CA ASN A 355 9.86 -27.59 29.62
C ASN A 355 8.74 -26.97 28.75
N PRO A 356 7.57 -26.63 29.34
CA PRO A 356 6.41 -26.12 28.60
C PRO A 356 6.65 -24.76 27.90
N GLY A 357 7.76 -24.07 28.19
CA GLY A 357 8.10 -22.78 27.57
C GLY A 357 8.43 -22.83 26.07
N ARG A 358 8.75 -24.02 25.51
CA ARG A 358 9.09 -24.20 24.08
C ARG A 358 7.90 -24.40 23.14
N ALA A 359 6.67 -24.58 23.67
CA ALA A 359 5.46 -24.64 22.84
C ALA A 359 5.21 -23.33 22.05
N THR A 360 5.91 -22.25 22.41
CA THR A 360 5.91 -20.95 21.72
C THR A 360 6.68 -20.93 20.39
N VAL A 361 7.44 -21.98 20.08
CA VAL A 361 8.30 -22.08 18.87
C VAL A 361 7.58 -22.75 17.69
N PHE A 362 6.24 -22.76 17.66
CA PHE A 362 5.57 -22.97 16.38
C PHE A 362 5.81 -21.72 15.51
N PRO A 363 6.26 -21.87 14.24
CA PRO A 363 6.41 -20.74 13.32
C PRO A 363 5.10 -19.95 13.14
N ASP A 364 3.98 -20.58 13.50
CA ASP A 364 2.66 -19.98 13.53
C ASP A 364 1.82 -20.61 14.66
N THR A 365 2.11 -20.27 15.92
CA THR A 365 1.29 -20.66 17.11
C THR A 365 -0.19 -20.21 17.01
N ARG A 366 -0.53 -19.43 15.98
CA ARG A 366 -1.79 -18.72 15.80
C ARG A 366 -2.83 -19.50 14.97
N ILE A 367 -2.50 -20.72 14.54
CA ILE A 367 -3.44 -21.64 13.85
C ILE A 367 -4.46 -22.26 14.83
N PHE A 368 -4.26 -22.10 16.15
CA PHE A 368 -5.09 -22.73 17.19
C PHE A 368 -6.02 -21.77 17.96
N PHE A 369 -6.19 -20.51 17.55
CA PHE A 369 -7.12 -19.56 18.20
C PHE A 369 -7.99 -18.77 17.23
#